data_AF-A0A7Y6C8K5-F1
#
_entry.id   AF-A0A7Y6C8K5-F1
#
_cell.length_a   1.000
_cell.length_b   1.000
_cell.length_c   1.000
_cell.angle_alpha   90.00
_cell.angle_beta   90.00
_cell.angle_gamma   90.00
#
_symmetry.space_group_name_H-M   'P 1'
#
loop_
_entity.id
_entity.type
_entity.pdbx_description
1 polymer ?
#
loop_
_entity_poly.entity_id
_entity_poly.type
_entity_poly.pdbx_seq_one_letter_code
_entity_poly.pdbx_strand_id
1 'polypeptide(L)'
;MHSYGTGEAPARIPSAAPDLAPETAAGEQALLDGGPAHGTRLRVLDRPAVVQVTYPCRTEDGPTPFRVDALYVYRRDPRVHHEPLRYGYDHASP
;
A
#
# COMPACT_ATOMS: atom_id res chain seq x y z
N MET A 1 63.15 36.15 0.16
CA MET A 1 63.05 34.68 0.11
C MET A 1 61.60 34.30 0.34
N HIS A 2 61.14 33.32 -0.43
CA HIS A 2 59.78 33.16 -0.93
C HIS A 2 58.71 32.86 0.13
N SER A 3 57.60 33.57 0.01
CA SER A 3 56.31 33.28 0.64
C SER A 3 55.61 32.15 -0.12
N TYR A 4 55.16 31.12 0.59
CA TYR A 4 54.21 30.14 0.05
C TYR A 4 53.00 30.12 0.99
N GLY A 5 51.95 30.85 0.61
CA GLY A 5 50.64 30.70 1.21
C GLY A 5 49.94 29.53 0.53
N THR A 6 49.71 28.45 1.27
CA THR A 6 48.87 27.33 0.81
C THR A 6 47.42 27.82 0.81
N GLY A 7 46.89 28.10 -0.38
CA GLY A 7 45.46 28.30 -0.56
C GLY A 7 44.72 26.98 -0.45
N GLU A 8 44.14 26.72 0.72
CA GLU A 8 43.16 25.65 0.90
C GLU A 8 41.79 26.19 0.49
N ALA A 9 41.26 25.69 -0.63
CA ALA A 9 39.90 26.00 -1.05
C ALA A 9 38.90 25.38 -0.06
N PRO A 10 37.85 26.09 0.38
CA PRO A 10 36.86 25.47 1.24
C PRO A 10 36.15 24.37 0.46
N ALA A 11 36.12 23.17 1.04
CA ALA A 11 35.33 22.06 0.54
C ALA A 11 33.88 22.53 0.37
N ARG A 12 33.40 22.51 -0.88
CA ARG A 12 32.00 22.71 -1.20
C ARG A 12 31.22 21.64 -0.44
N ILE A 13 30.46 22.07 0.58
CA ILE A 13 29.48 21.20 1.24
C ILE A 13 28.61 20.63 0.13
N PRO A 14 28.53 19.29 -0.06
CA PRO A 14 27.51 18.75 -0.94
C PRO A 14 26.18 19.15 -0.30
N SER A 15 25.47 20.08 -0.94
CA SER A 15 24.07 20.35 -0.65
C SER A 15 23.39 18.99 -0.70
N ALA A 16 23.05 18.45 0.47
CA ALA A 16 22.23 17.27 0.56
C ALA A 16 21.04 17.53 -0.34
N ALA A 17 20.93 16.75 -1.41
CA ALA A 17 19.67 16.61 -2.12
C ALA A 17 18.60 16.42 -1.05
N PRO A 18 17.43 17.06 -1.15
CA PRO A 18 16.37 16.74 -0.21
C PRO A 18 16.20 15.23 -0.29
N ASP A 19 16.41 14.59 0.85
CA ASP A 19 16.07 13.20 1.05
C ASP A 19 14.61 13.09 0.65
N LEU A 20 14.36 12.56 -0.55
CA LEU A 20 13.05 12.06 -0.94
C LEU A 20 12.82 10.79 -0.11
N ALA A 21 12.79 10.95 1.22
CA ALA A 21 11.91 10.13 2.02
C ALA A 21 10.57 10.24 1.29
N PRO A 22 9.96 9.12 0.83
CA PRO A 22 8.62 9.21 0.30
C PRO A 22 7.84 9.91 1.41
N GLU A 23 7.37 11.13 1.16
CA GLU A 23 6.28 11.70 1.93
C GLU A 23 5.30 10.56 1.99
N THR A 24 5.21 9.95 3.18
CA THR A 24 4.50 8.70 3.34
C THR A 24 3.09 9.09 3.04
N ALA A 25 2.65 8.92 1.79
CA ALA A 25 1.37 9.38 1.32
C ALA A 25 0.39 8.80 2.32
N ALA A 26 -0.16 9.66 3.18
CA ALA A 26 -0.70 9.21 4.44
C ALA A 26 -1.91 8.36 4.09
N GLY A 27 -1.75 7.03 4.16
CA GLY A 27 -2.76 6.11 3.68
C GLY A 27 -4.09 6.37 4.36
N GLU A 28 -5.17 6.32 3.59
CA GLU A 28 -6.50 6.66 4.08
C GLU A 28 -7.13 5.46 4.76
N GLN A 29 -7.87 5.72 5.84
CA GLN A 29 -8.63 4.68 6.51
C GLN A 29 -9.72 4.14 5.59
N ALA A 30 -9.88 2.83 5.59
CA ALA A 30 -10.91 2.14 4.84
C ALA A 30 -11.53 1.01 5.66
N LEU A 31 -12.81 0.75 5.42
CA LEU A 31 -13.60 -0.31 6.03
C LEU A 31 -14.14 -1.26 4.94
N LEU A 32 -14.00 -2.56 5.17
CA LEU A 32 -14.64 -3.58 4.36
C LEU A 32 -16.07 -3.84 4.84
N ASP A 33 -17.02 -3.75 3.92
CA ASP A 33 -18.45 -3.85 4.16
C ASP A 33 -19.06 -5.05 3.43
N GLY A 34 -19.82 -5.89 4.15
CA GLY A 34 -20.29 -7.19 3.67
C GLY A 34 -19.20 -8.25 3.47
N GLY A 35 -19.62 -9.44 3.02
CA GLY A 35 -18.74 -10.56 2.71
C GLY A 35 -17.95 -11.13 3.90
N PRO A 36 -16.97 -12.02 3.65
CA PRO A 36 -16.23 -12.73 4.70
C PRO A 36 -15.31 -11.83 5.55
N ALA A 37 -14.85 -10.71 4.99
CA ALA A 37 -13.93 -9.79 5.66
C ALA A 37 -14.65 -8.56 6.27
N HIS A 38 -15.96 -8.62 6.47
CA HIS A 38 -16.75 -7.51 6.98
C HIS A 38 -16.21 -6.96 8.30
N GLY A 39 -16.20 -5.63 8.44
CA GLY A 39 -15.76 -4.94 9.65
C GLY A 39 -14.25 -4.71 9.70
N THR A 40 -13.47 -5.29 8.78
CA THR A 40 -12.02 -5.10 8.71
C THR A 40 -11.69 -3.65 8.37
N ARG A 41 -10.85 -3.02 9.21
CA ARG A 41 -10.27 -1.70 8.95
C ARG A 41 -8.86 -1.85 8.39
N LEU A 42 -8.56 -1.13 7.31
CA LEU A 42 -7.23 -1.10 6.69
C LEU A 42 -6.85 0.33 6.28
N ARG A 43 -5.59 0.53 5.89
CA ARG A 43 -5.14 1.75 5.21
C ARG A 43 -4.86 1.46 3.74
N VAL A 44 -5.35 2.32 2.86
CA VAL A 44 -5.12 2.22 1.42
C VAL A 44 -4.35 3.42 0.90
N LEU A 45 -3.44 3.19 -0.03
CA LEU A 45 -2.72 4.23 -0.76
C LEU A 45 -3.46 4.51 -2.07
N ASP A 46 -3.54 5.78 -2.49
CA ASP A 46 -4.11 6.22 -3.77
C ASP A 46 -5.59 5.84 -4.02
N ARG A 47 -6.32 5.47 -2.97
CA ARG A 47 -7.75 5.11 -3.01
C ARG A 47 -8.08 4.14 -4.16
N PRO A 48 -7.58 2.90 -4.19
CA PRO A 48 -7.84 1.99 -5.30
C PRO A 48 -9.34 1.77 -5.50
N ALA A 49 -9.77 1.51 -6.73
CA ALA A 49 -11.18 1.20 -7.00
C ALA A 49 -11.59 -0.18 -6.43
N VAL A 50 -10.62 -1.07 -6.27
CA VAL A 50 -10.82 -2.47 -5.89
C VAL A 50 -9.76 -2.89 -4.88
N VAL A 51 -10.18 -3.67 -3.88
CA VAL A 51 -9.31 -4.37 -2.94
C VAL A 51 -9.64 -5.87 -3.02
N GLN A 52 -8.60 -6.69 -2.97
CA GLN A 52 -8.73 -8.15 -2.95
C GLN A 52 -8.39 -8.68 -1.56
N VAL A 53 -9.22 -9.59 -1.05
CA VAL A 53 -8.96 -10.33 0.19
C VAL A 53 -8.83 -11.80 -0.16
N THR A 54 -7.75 -12.43 0.30
CA THR A 54 -7.50 -13.85 0.09
C THR A 54 -7.48 -14.62 1.41
N TYR A 55 -8.03 -15.82 1.40
CA TYR A 55 -7.94 -16.76 2.53
C TYR A 55 -7.41 -18.10 2.04
N PRO A 56 -6.41 -18.69 2.72
CA PRO A 56 -5.91 -20.00 2.33
C PRO A 56 -6.99 -21.07 2.56
N CYS A 57 -7.24 -21.90 1.56
CA CYS A 57 -8.12 -23.05 1.67
C CYS A 57 -7.32 -24.27 2.14
N ARG A 58 -7.91 -25.06 3.04
CA ARG A 58 -7.36 -26.38 3.38
C ARG A 58 -7.67 -27.35 2.26
N THR A 59 -6.63 -27.99 1.72
CA THR A 59 -6.75 -29.11 0.80
C THR A 59 -6.70 -30.41 1.60
N GLU A 60 -7.61 -31.34 1.32
CA GLU A 60 -7.68 -32.61 2.04
C GLU A 60 -6.75 -33.65 1.41
N ASP A 61 -6.90 -33.93 0.11
CA ASP A 61 -5.99 -34.78 -0.66
C ASP A 61 -6.02 -34.39 -2.15
N GLY A 62 -4.90 -34.52 -2.85
CA GLY A 62 -4.79 -34.17 -4.27
C GLY A 62 -3.70 -34.98 -4.98
N PRO A 63 -3.84 -35.23 -6.29
CA PRO A 63 -2.85 -36.00 -7.05
C PRO A 63 -1.50 -35.29 -7.17
N THR A 64 -1.47 -33.98 -6.97
CA THR A 64 -0.27 -33.13 -7.00
C THR A 64 -0.32 -32.08 -5.89
N PRO A 65 0.84 -31.56 -5.44
CA PRO A 65 0.86 -30.45 -4.50
C PRO A 65 0.41 -29.16 -5.18
N PHE A 66 -0.65 -28.54 -4.66
CA PHE A 66 -1.11 -27.21 -5.08
C PHE A 66 -1.63 -26.41 -3.88
N ARG A 67 -1.57 -25.08 -3.98
CA ARG A 67 -2.16 -24.15 -3.02
C ARG A 67 -3.47 -23.59 -3.60
N VAL A 68 -4.52 -23.56 -2.79
CA VAL A 68 -5.79 -22.92 -3.13
C VAL A 68 -6.02 -21.77 -2.17
N ASP A 69 -6.44 -20.63 -2.71
CA ASP A 69 -6.91 -19.50 -1.93
C ASP A 69 -8.30 -19.11 -2.40
N ALA A 70 -9.20 -18.86 -1.45
CA ALA A 70 -10.44 -18.16 -1.75
C ALA A 70 -10.11 -16.69 -1.99
N LEU A 71 -10.64 -16.12 -3.06
CA LEU A 71 -10.49 -14.72 -3.43
C LEU A 71 -11.83 -14.01 -3.29
N TYR A 72 -11.85 -12.88 -2.58
CA TYR A 72 -13.02 -12.04 -2.41
C TYR A 72 -12.70 -10.62 -2.88
N VAL A 73 -13.52 -10.09 -3.78
CA VAL A 73 -13.35 -8.77 -4.37
C VAL A 73 -14.22 -7.76 -3.64
N TYR A 74 -13.62 -6.63 -3.27
CA TYR A 74 -14.30 -5.52 -2.61
C TYR A 74 -14.13 -4.25 -3.45
N ARG A 75 -15.23 -3.57 -3.79
CA ARG A 75 -15.21 -2.35 -4.62
C ARG A 75 -15.46 -1.12 -3.77
N ARG A 76 -14.71 -0.06 -4.02
CA ARG A 76 -14.89 1.23 -3.35
C ARG A 76 -16.29 1.77 -3.65
N ASP A 77 -17.03 2.17 -2.63
CA ASP A 77 -18.32 2.84 -2.78
C ASP A 77 -18.10 4.21 -3.41
N PRO A 78 -18.61 4.48 -4.64
CA PRO A 78 -18.41 5.76 -5.30
C PRO A 78 -19.14 6.92 -4.60
N ARG A 79 -20.06 6.64 -3.66
CA ARG A 79 -20.79 7.64 -2.88
C ARG A 79 -20.01 8.15 -1.67
N VAL A 80 -18.95 7.45 -1.26
CA VAL A 80 -18.10 7.83 -0.11
C VAL A 80 -16.83 8.50 -0.62
N HIS A 81 -16.71 9.80 -0.36
CA HIS A 81 -15.60 10.62 -0.87
C HIS A 81 -14.54 10.98 0.18
N HIS A 82 -14.80 10.68 1.45
CA HIS A 82 -13.95 11.01 2.60
C HIS A 82 -13.70 9.79 3.48
N GLU A 83 -12.67 9.87 4.32
CA GLU A 83 -12.33 8.78 5.24
C GLU A 83 -13.38 8.61 6.36
N PRO A 84 -13.64 7.37 6.82
CA PRO A 84 -13.11 6.13 6.26
C PRO A 84 -13.80 5.77 4.93
N LEU A 85 -12.99 5.43 3.92
CA LEU A 85 -13.50 4.89 2.66
C LEU A 85 -14.25 3.58 2.92
N ARG A 86 -15.30 3.31 2.15
CA ARG A 86 -16.05 2.06 2.25
C ARG A 86 -15.80 1.22 1.01
N TYR A 87 -15.46 -0.05 1.21
CA TYR A 87 -15.37 -1.02 0.13
C TYR A 87 -16.41 -2.11 0.35
N GLY A 88 -17.37 -2.23 -0.55
CA GLY A 88 -18.43 -3.24 -0.49
C GLY A 88 -18.04 -4.54 -1.17
N TYR A 89 -18.42 -5.67 -0.60
CA TYR A 89 -18.22 -6.98 -1.21
C TYR A 89 -18.96 -7.09 -2.54
N ASP A 90 -18.24 -7.50 -3.60
CA ASP A 90 -18.80 -7.70 -4.93
C ASP A 90 -19.13 -9.17 -5.17
N HIS A 91 -20.40 -9.52 -5.00
CA HIS A 91 -20.93 -10.86 -5.24
C HIS A 91 -20.94 -11.28 -6.71
N ALA A 92 -20.82 -10.33 -7.64
CA ALA A 92 -20.82 -10.61 -9.08
C ALA A 92 -19.40 -10.84 -9.64
N SER A 93 -18.37 -10.58 -8.83
CA SER A 93 -16.99 -10.91 -9.22
C SER A 93 -16.77 -12.43 -9.17
N PRO A 94 -16.14 -13.00 -10.22
CA PRO A 94 -15.89 -14.44 -10.35
C PRO A 94 -14.88 -14.98 -9.33
#